data_AF-A0A935J3X7-F1
#
_entry.id   AF-A0A935J3X7-F1
#
_cell.length_a   1.000
_cell.length_b   1.000
_cell.length_c   1.000
_cell.angle_alpha   90.00
_cell.angle_beta   90.00
_cell.angle_gamma   90.00
#
_symmetry.space_group_name_H-M   'P 1'
#
loop_
_entity.id
_entity.type
_entity.pdbx_description
1 polymer ?
#
loop_
_entity_poly.entity_id
_entity_poly.type
_entity_poly.pdbx_seq_one_letter_code
_entity_poly.pdbx_strand_id
1 'polypeptide(L)'
;MAELHVLGIAYIEINSQQELEFTYKPDVPKLQLVGTLLNPESEDEEEGVLFLTQKQLNQLIANKDIELKVQDDRWYPLKPLTKEQVKKVGLVNIDANYMGTAGDLKCYETINIS
;
A
#
# COMPACT_ATOMS: atom_id res chain seq x y z
N MET A 1 8.83 -5.83 -12.65
CA MET A 1 8.34 -4.71 -11.85
C MET A 1 6.97 -4.36 -12.41
N ALA A 2 5.97 -4.32 -11.55
CA ALA A 2 4.62 -3.88 -11.91
C ALA A 2 4.48 -2.41 -11.53
N GLU A 3 3.81 -1.62 -12.36
CA GLU A 3 3.28 -0.33 -11.96
C GLU A 3 1.95 -0.59 -11.25
N LEU A 4 1.71 0.05 -10.11
CA LEU A 4 0.47 -0.12 -9.33
C LEU A 4 -0.08 1.23 -8.90
N HIS A 5 -1.40 1.27 -8.70
CA HIS A 5 -2.10 2.37 -8.06
C HIS A 5 -2.92 1.86 -6.87
N VAL A 6 -3.01 2.67 -5.82
CA VAL A 6 -3.87 2.35 -4.67
C VAL A 6 -5.24 3.01 -4.86
N LEU A 7 -6.28 2.21 -4.98
CA LEU A 7 -7.67 2.67 -5.12
C LEU A 7 -8.42 2.67 -3.78
N GLY A 8 -7.96 1.88 -2.82
CA GLY A 8 -8.60 1.74 -1.51
C GLY A 8 -7.59 1.38 -0.43
N ILE A 9 -7.81 1.86 0.79
CA ILE A 9 -7.05 1.46 1.97
C ILE A 9 -8.05 0.86 2.95
N ALA A 10 -7.93 -0.44 3.23
CA ALA A 10 -8.72 -1.10 4.27
C ALA A 10 -8.10 -0.82 5.64
N TYR A 11 -6.81 -1.11 5.78
CA TYR A 11 -6.00 -0.78 6.95
C TYR A 11 -4.51 -0.82 6.61
N ILE A 12 -3.71 -0.28 7.52
CA ILE A 12 -2.26 -0.40 7.51
C ILE A 12 -1.84 -0.98 8.86
N GLU A 13 -0.81 -1.81 8.89
CA GLU A 13 -0.24 -2.34 10.14
C GLU A 13 1.29 -2.45 10.05
N ILE A 14 1.95 -2.64 11.19
CA ILE A 14 3.39 -2.93 11.19
C ILE A 14 3.56 -4.35 10.66
N ASN A 15 4.42 -4.53 9.65
CA ASN A 15 4.74 -5.86 9.17
C ASN A 15 5.52 -6.61 10.27
N SER A 16 4.90 -7.64 10.83
CA SER A 16 5.52 -8.53 11.82
C SER A 16 6.06 -9.83 11.20
N GLN A 17 5.94 -10.00 9.88
CA GLN A 17 6.42 -11.21 9.20
C GLN A 17 7.96 -11.19 9.11
N GLN A 18 8.60 -12.18 9.72
CA GLN A 18 10.06 -12.28 9.81
C GLN A 18 10.69 -13.00 8.61
N GLU A 19 9.92 -13.79 7.86
CA GLU A 19 10.42 -14.65 6.78
C GLU A 19 10.29 -14.03 5.37
N LEU A 20 9.76 -12.81 5.26
CA LEU A 20 9.68 -12.11 3.98
C LEU A 20 11.05 -11.51 3.61
N GLU A 21 11.56 -11.90 2.45
CA GLU A 21 12.74 -11.28 1.85
C GLU A 21 12.34 -9.99 1.13
N PHE A 22 12.93 -8.88 1.56
CA PHE A 22 12.72 -7.55 0.97
C PHE A 22 14.01 -7.06 0.34
N THR A 23 13.91 -6.32 -0.75
CA THR A 23 15.05 -5.62 -1.37
C THR A 23 15.50 -4.41 -0.55
N TYR A 24 14.66 -3.89 0.37
CA TYR A 24 15.03 -2.84 1.31
C TYR A 24 16.14 -3.25 2.29
N LYS A 25 16.83 -2.23 2.84
CA LYS A 25 17.72 -2.43 4.00
C LYS A 25 16.93 -3.06 5.17
N PRO A 26 17.51 -4.05 5.87
CA PRO A 26 16.83 -4.80 6.92
C PRO A 26 16.36 -3.93 8.10
N ASP A 27 17.05 -2.83 8.39
CA ASP A 27 16.77 -1.97 9.54
C ASP A 27 15.57 -1.02 9.36
N VAL A 28 14.95 -1.00 8.18
CA VAL A 28 13.82 -0.09 7.92
C VAL A 28 12.51 -0.77 8.34
N PRO A 29 11.74 -0.19 9.27
CA PRO A 29 10.41 -0.70 9.60
C PRO A 29 9.51 -0.72 8.37
N LYS A 30 8.88 -1.87 8.14
CA LYS A 30 7.99 -2.09 7.00
C LYS A 30 6.56 -2.06 7.48
N LEU A 31 5.72 -1.38 6.73
CA LEU A 31 4.28 -1.32 6.91
C LEU A 31 3.64 -2.25 5.88
N GLN A 32 2.53 -2.84 6.27
CA GLN A 32 1.67 -3.63 5.42
C GLN A 32 0.39 -2.83 5.16
N LEU A 33 0.22 -2.29 3.95
CA LEU A 33 -1.01 -1.64 3.53
C LEU A 33 -1.89 -2.69 2.84
N VAL A 34 -3.06 -2.94 3.40
CA VAL A 34 -4.06 -3.84 2.82
C VAL A 34 -5.16 -3.01 2.21
N GLY A 35 -5.51 -3.30 0.96
CA GLY A 35 -6.54 -2.54 0.25
C GLY A 35 -6.70 -2.97 -1.20
N THR A 36 -7.30 -2.08 -1.98
CA THR A 36 -7.55 -2.31 -3.41
C THR A 36 -6.41 -1.72 -4.22
N LEU A 37 -5.76 -2.56 -5.02
CA LEU A 37 -4.69 -2.21 -5.92
C LEU A 37 -5.19 -2.32 -7.37
N LEU A 38 -4.75 -1.42 -8.23
CA LEU A 38 -4.98 -1.47 -9.67
C LEU A 38 -3.64 -1.68 -10.36
N ASN A 39 -3.59 -2.69 -11.23
CA ASN A 39 -2.52 -2.83 -12.21
C ASN A 39 -2.98 -2.17 -13.52
N PRO A 40 -2.40 -1.04 -13.95
CA PRO A 40 -2.82 -0.35 -15.17
C PRO A 40 -2.50 -1.14 -16.44
N GLU A 41 -1.56 -2.10 -16.41
CA GLU A 41 -1.25 -2.94 -17.58
C GLU A 41 -2.33 -3.98 -17.86
N SER A 42 -2.99 -4.49 -16.83
CA SER A 42 -4.06 -5.49 -16.97
C SER A 42 -5.46 -4.94 -16.73
N GLU A 43 -5.56 -3.68 -16.27
CA GLU A 43 -6.80 -3.03 -15.83
C GLU A 43 -7.53 -3.81 -14.71
N ASP A 44 -6.82 -4.70 -14.01
CA ASP A 44 -7.39 -5.50 -12.93
C ASP A 44 -7.36 -4.73 -11.60
N GLU A 45 -8.54 -4.58 -11.00
CA GLU A 45 -8.70 -4.16 -9.61
C GLU A 45 -8.73 -5.38 -8.70
N GLU A 46 -7.77 -5.48 -7.79
CA GLU A 46 -7.62 -6.64 -6.91
C GLU A 46 -7.39 -6.22 -5.47
N GLU A 47 -7.87 -7.04 -4.52
CA GLU A 47 -7.46 -6.90 -3.13
C GLU A 47 -6.02 -7.40 -2.98
N GLY A 48 -5.19 -6.59 -2.35
CA GLY A 48 -3.78 -6.87 -2.24
C GLY A 48 -3.12 -6.23 -1.03
N VAL A 49 -1.87 -6.62 -0.87
CA VAL A 49 -0.99 -6.17 0.20
C VAL A 49 0.19 -5.45 -0.43
N LEU A 50 0.38 -4.20 -0.04
CA LEU A 50 1.52 -3.39 -0.44
C LEU A 50 2.43 -3.17 0.76
N PHE A 51 3.63 -3.74 0.72
CA PHE A 51 4.67 -3.50 1.69
C PHE A 51 5.43 -2.23 1.34
N LEU A 52 5.53 -1.34 2.31
CA LEU A 52 6.09 0.00 2.12
C LEU A 52 6.67 0.55 3.41
N THR A 53 7.61 1.47 3.30
CA THR A 53 8.20 2.18 4.43
C THR A 53 7.30 3.33 4.88
N GLN A 54 7.48 3.84 6.11
CA GLN A 54 6.75 5.03 6.58
C GLN A 54 6.92 6.24 5.63
N LYS A 55 8.11 6.40 5.02
CA LYS A 55 8.38 7.45 4.04
C LYS A 55 7.48 7.31 2.82
N GLN A 56 7.38 6.10 2.27
CA GLN A 56 6.53 5.80 1.13
C GLN A 56 5.05 5.95 1.44
N LEU A 57 4.62 5.54 2.64
CA LEU A 57 3.25 5.81 3.08
C LEU A 57 2.93 7.30 3.01
N ASN A 58 3.83 8.13 3.54
CA ASN A 58 3.65 9.57 3.52
C ASN A 58 3.63 10.12 2.09
N GLN A 59 4.46 9.61 1.17
CA GLN A 59 4.36 9.99 -0.25
C GLN A 59 3.00 9.61 -0.85
N LEU A 60 2.47 8.46 -0.46
CA LEU A 60 1.18 7.96 -0.93
C LEU A 60 0.00 8.78 -0.40
N ILE A 61 -0.02 9.21 0.87
CA ILE A 61 -1.24 9.82 1.46
C ILE A 61 -1.10 11.29 1.88
N ALA A 62 0.11 11.83 2.04
CA ALA A 62 0.28 13.21 2.50
C ALA A 62 -0.29 14.21 1.48
N ASN A 63 -0.90 15.28 1.99
CA ASN A 63 -1.58 16.33 1.22
C ASN A 63 -2.76 15.84 0.36
N LYS A 64 -3.30 14.65 0.65
CA LYS A 64 -4.47 14.09 -0.05
C LYS A 64 -5.74 14.10 0.79
N ASP A 65 -5.75 14.86 1.89
CA ASP A 65 -6.88 14.93 2.83
C ASP A 65 -7.25 13.59 3.47
N ILE A 66 -6.32 12.63 3.52
CA ILE A 66 -6.53 11.30 4.11
C ILE A 66 -6.03 11.32 5.55
N GLU A 67 -6.96 11.18 6.49
CA GLU A 67 -6.67 11.06 7.91
C GLU A 67 -6.72 9.60 8.34
N LEU A 68 -5.69 9.17 9.06
CA LEU A 68 -5.60 7.83 9.63
C LEU A 68 -5.86 7.87 11.13
N LYS A 69 -6.68 6.93 11.62
CA LYS A 69 -6.93 6.68 13.04
C LYS A 69 -6.27 5.37 13.43
N VAL A 70 -5.53 5.38 14.54
CA VAL A 70 -4.99 4.17 15.15
C VAL A 70 -6.06 3.48 15.98
N GLN A 71 -6.25 2.19 15.76
CA GLN A 71 -7.08 1.31 16.56
C GLN A 71 -6.47 -0.10 16.53
N ASP A 72 -6.28 -0.71 17.71
CA ASP A 72 -5.78 -2.09 17.83
C ASP A 72 -4.49 -2.35 17.02
N ASP A 73 -3.50 -1.46 17.15
CA ASP A 73 -2.20 -1.48 16.44
C ASP A 73 -2.29 -1.40 14.90
N ARG A 74 -3.47 -1.03 14.38
CA ARG A 74 -3.74 -0.80 12.96
C ARG A 74 -4.15 0.64 12.70
N TRP A 75 -3.74 1.17 11.55
CA TRP A 75 -4.19 2.46 11.05
C TRP A 75 -5.32 2.27 10.05
N TYR A 76 -6.45 2.91 10.31
CA TYR A 76 -7.63 2.90 9.44
C TYR A 76 -7.88 4.30 8.89
N PRO A 77 -8.36 4.45 7.65
CA PRO A 77 -8.93 5.72 7.22
C PRO A 77 -10.06 6.14 8.15
N LEU A 78 -10.04 7.38 8.65
CA LEU A 78 -11.05 7.91 9.57
C LEU A 78 -12.47 7.86 8.96
N LYS A 79 -12.54 7.98 7.63
CA LYS A 79 -13.74 7.85 6.80
C LYS A 79 -13.38 7.04 5.54
N PRO A 80 -14.36 6.37 4.91
CA PRO A 80 -14.15 5.81 3.57
C PRO A 80 -13.59 6.86 2.62
N LEU A 81 -12.65 6.46 1.76
CA LEU A 81 -12.05 7.37 0.78
C LEU A 81 -13.12 7.87 -0.19
N THR A 82 -13.19 9.19 -0.35
CA THR A 82 -14.03 9.83 -1.35
C THR A 82 -13.45 9.63 -2.75
N LYS A 83 -14.28 9.78 -3.78
CA LYS A 83 -13.83 9.68 -5.18
C LYS A 83 -12.68 10.64 -5.50
N GLU A 84 -12.64 11.81 -4.87
CA GLU A 84 -11.55 12.77 -5.06
C GLU A 84 -10.24 12.28 -4.43
N GLN A 85 -10.30 11.73 -3.21
CA GLN A 85 -9.14 11.14 -2.54
C GLN A 85 -8.62 9.93 -3.30
N VAL A 86 -9.51 9.04 -3.78
CA VAL A 86 -9.13 7.89 -4.62
C VAL A 86 -8.44 8.36 -5.89
N LYS A 87 -8.93 9.43 -6.55
CA LYS A 87 -8.21 10.02 -7.70
C LYS A 87 -6.84 10.55 -7.31
N LYS A 88 -6.73 11.31 -6.21
CA LYS A 88 -5.43 11.86 -5.76
C LYS A 88 -4.41 10.76 -5.42
N VAL A 89 -4.86 9.66 -4.81
CA VAL A 89 -4.00 8.51 -4.48
C VAL A 89 -3.69 7.69 -5.73
N GLY A 90 -4.67 7.46 -6.59
CA GLY A 90 -4.51 6.73 -7.84
C GLY A 90 -3.65 7.45 -8.89
N LEU A 91 -3.39 8.75 -8.72
CA LEU A 91 -2.41 9.49 -9.52
C LEU A 91 -0.95 9.25 -9.08
N VAL A 92 -0.74 8.53 -7.98
CA VAL A 92 0.58 8.16 -7.51
C VAL A 92 0.98 6.87 -8.23
N ASN A 93 2.13 6.89 -8.89
CA ASN A 93 2.67 5.69 -9.53
C ASN A 93 3.54 4.95 -8.52
N ILE A 94 3.29 3.66 -8.36
CA ILE A 94 4.02 2.79 -7.44
C ILE A 94 4.73 1.72 -8.25
N ASP A 95 6.04 1.81 -8.32
CA ASP A 95 6.86 0.72 -8.85
C ASP A 95 6.93 -0.37 -7.79
N ALA A 96 6.49 -1.59 -8.10
CA ALA A 96 6.47 -2.68 -7.14
C ALA A 96 7.00 -4.01 -7.69
N ASN A 97 7.54 -4.83 -6.80
CA ASN A 97 7.92 -6.21 -7.05
C ASN A 97 6.88 -7.15 -6.45
N TYR A 98 6.38 -8.07 -7.26
CA TYR A 98 5.50 -9.13 -6.77
C TYR A 98 6.26 -10.09 -5.85
N MET A 99 5.72 -10.35 -4.67
CA MET A 99 6.32 -11.19 -3.63
C MET A 99 5.62 -12.55 -3.46
N GLY A 100 4.49 -12.78 -4.12
CA GLY A 100 3.65 -13.97 -3.94
C GLY A 100 2.24 -13.64 -3.47
N THR A 101 1.56 -14.62 -2.89
CA THR A 101 0.21 -14.44 -2.33
C THR A 101 0.15 -14.78 -0.85
N ALA A 102 -0.72 -14.07 -0.13
CA ALA A 102 -1.11 -14.39 1.24
C ALA A 102 -2.59 -14.75 1.25
N GLY A 103 -2.90 -16.05 1.13
CA GLY A 103 -4.24 -16.51 0.80
C GLY A 103 -4.62 -16.04 -0.61
N ASP A 104 -5.74 -15.32 -0.72
CA ASP A 104 -6.23 -14.76 -1.99
C ASP A 104 -5.64 -13.37 -2.31
N LEU A 105 -4.88 -12.76 -1.38
CA LEU A 105 -4.31 -11.43 -1.57
C LEU A 105 -2.96 -11.50 -2.26
N LYS A 106 -2.81 -10.75 -3.36
CA LYS A 106 -1.49 -10.57 -4.01
C LYS A 106 -0.62 -9.61 -3.19
N CYS A 107 0.62 -10.02 -2.95
CA CYS A 107 1.58 -9.28 -2.13
C CYS A 107 2.64 -8.62 -3.00
N TYR A 108 2.92 -7.36 -2.71
CA TYR A 108 3.86 -6.54 -3.47
C TYR A 108 4.78 -5.77 -2.54
N GLU A 109 6.08 -5.79 -2.83
CA GLU A 109 7.06 -4.88 -2.26
C GLU A 109 7.05 -3.60 -3.10
N THR A 110 6.74 -2.46 -2.50
CA THR A 110 7.01 -1.17 -3.14
C THR A 110 8.50 -1.08 -3.42
N ILE A 111 8.94 -0.44 -4.49
CA ILE A 111 10.34 -0.13 -4.77
C ILE A 111 10.53 1.37 -4.82
N ASN A 112 9.60 2.06 -5.50
CA ASN A 112 9.62 3.50 -5.66
C ASN A 112 8.19 4.06 -5.73
N ILE A 113 8.04 5.34 -5.38
CA ILE A 113 6.79 6.09 -5.47
C ILE A 113 7.08 7.44 -6.11
N SER A 114 6.35 7.75 -7.20
CA SER A 114 6.48 9.01 -7.96
C SER A 114 5.14 9.72 -8.16
#